data_AF-A0A4Q5NQS5-F1
#
_entry.id   AF-A0A4Q5NQS5-F1
#
_cell.length_a   1.000
_cell.length_b   1.000
_cell.length_c   1.000
_cell.angle_alpha   90.00
_cell.angle_beta   90.00
_cell.angle_gamma   90.00
#
_symmetry.space_group_name_H-M   'P 1'
#
loop_
_entity.id
_entity.type
_entity.pdbx_description
1 polymer ?
#
loop_
_entity_poly.entity_id
_entity_poly.type
_entity_poly.pdbx_seq_one_letter_code
_entity_poly.pdbx_strand_id
1 'polypeptide(L)'
;MTQQEAEIIVARLTRVWAPQRGFWVSRGLSLVFAAPLRDDIHIEYSVYSPTKLFPEPSSCYWLKEGEKQNSFMACYVPATSDTICYINVNFEDGSGKQGRYHALQNQCLDFFRRGGWLSGVFLEASAHEKAEWMQDYTREEIEAWKLKI
;
A
#
# COMPACT_ATOMS: atom_id res chain seq x y z
N MET A 1 3.62 -8.31 -15.43
CA MET A 1 2.51 -7.35 -15.42
C MET A 1 2.33 -6.77 -16.81
N THR A 2 1.12 -6.85 -17.36
CA THR A 2 0.72 -6.19 -18.62
C THR A 2 0.33 -4.73 -18.37
N GLN A 3 0.21 -3.92 -19.43
CA GLN A 3 -0.27 -2.54 -19.31
C GLN A 3 -1.67 -2.48 -18.70
N GLN A 4 -2.59 -3.36 -19.13
CA GLN A 4 -3.96 -3.41 -18.62
C GLN A 4 -4.00 -3.74 -17.12
N GLU A 5 -3.17 -4.68 -16.66
CA GLU A 5 -3.06 -4.98 -15.22
C GLU A 5 -2.56 -3.78 -14.43
N ALA A 6 -1.59 -3.03 -14.96
CA ALA A 6 -1.09 -1.81 -14.35
C ALA A 6 -2.19 -0.73 -14.25
N GLU A 7 -2.98 -0.53 -15.31
CA GLU A 7 -4.09 0.41 -15.34
C GLU A 7 -5.19 0.07 -14.31
N ILE A 8 -5.55 -1.22 -14.21
CA ILE A 8 -6.52 -1.70 -13.20
C ILE A 8 -6.01 -1.43 -11.78
N ILE A 9 -4.73 -1.70 -11.53
CA ILE A 9 -4.11 -1.44 -10.22
C ILE A 9 -4.10 0.06 -9.92
N VAL A 10 -3.72 0.93 -10.86
CA VAL A 10 -3.73 2.38 -10.66
C VAL A 10 -5.14 2.88 -10.39
N ALA A 11 -6.14 2.41 -11.15
CA ALA A 11 -7.53 2.80 -10.94
C ALA A 11 -8.00 2.42 -9.53
N ARG A 12 -7.69 1.20 -9.08
CA ARG A 12 -7.98 0.75 -7.72
C ARG A 12 -7.25 1.58 -6.67
N LEU A 13 -5.93 1.77 -6.80
CA LEU A 13 -5.15 2.53 -5.82
C LEU A 13 -5.62 3.99 -5.75
N THR A 14 -5.95 4.59 -6.89
CA THR A 14 -6.50 5.95 -6.95
C THR A 14 -7.85 6.01 -6.25
N ARG A 15 -8.71 5.01 -6.45
CA ARG A 15 -10.04 4.94 -5.83
C ARG A 15 -9.99 4.68 -4.32
N VAL A 16 -9.05 3.87 -3.86
CA VAL A 16 -8.90 3.50 -2.45
C VAL A 16 -8.17 4.57 -1.64
N TRP A 17 -7.06 5.08 -2.17
CA TRP A 17 -6.17 5.98 -1.43
C TRP A 17 -6.39 7.46 -1.76
N ALA A 18 -7.12 7.78 -2.83
CA ALA A 18 -7.40 9.14 -3.28
C ALA A 18 -6.16 10.08 -3.29
N PRO A 19 -5.02 9.65 -3.87
CA PRO A 19 -3.84 10.49 -3.92
C PRO A 19 -4.05 11.71 -4.82
N GLN A 20 -3.28 12.79 -4.60
CA GLN A 20 -3.44 14.02 -5.39
C GLN A 20 -3.07 13.80 -6.86
N ARG A 21 -1.85 13.30 -7.13
CA ARG A 21 -1.37 12.94 -8.47
C ARG A 21 -0.19 11.99 -8.38
N GLY A 22 -0.33 10.79 -8.94
CA GLY A 22 0.74 9.81 -8.95
C GLY A 22 1.61 9.84 -10.21
N PHE A 23 2.77 9.21 -10.11
CA PHE A 23 3.68 8.95 -11.23
C PHE A 23 4.35 7.58 -11.09
N TRP A 24 4.66 6.97 -12.23
CA TRP A 24 5.43 5.73 -12.29
C TRP A 24 6.92 6.04 -12.43
N VAL A 25 7.74 5.34 -11.65
CA VAL A 25 9.19 5.43 -11.65
C VAL A 25 9.78 4.02 -11.65
N SER A 26 10.75 3.77 -12.51
CA SER A 26 11.55 2.54 -12.50
C SER A 26 12.72 2.71 -11.52
N ARG A 27 12.82 1.84 -10.51
CA ARG A 27 13.93 1.82 -9.53
C ARG A 27 14.66 0.47 -9.60
N GLY A 28 15.55 0.35 -10.56
CA GLY A 28 16.35 -0.87 -10.75
C GLY A 28 15.49 -2.08 -11.09
N LEU A 29 15.17 -2.91 -10.09
CA LEU A 29 14.38 -4.14 -10.24
C LEU A 29 12.89 -3.98 -9.94
N SER A 30 12.45 -2.77 -9.55
CA SER A 30 11.04 -2.50 -9.27
C SER A 30 10.47 -1.40 -10.15
N LEU A 31 9.18 -1.53 -10.42
CA LEU A 31 8.34 -0.46 -10.95
C LEU A 31 7.51 0.10 -9.78
N VAL A 32 7.66 1.38 -9.51
CA VAL A 32 7.06 2.06 -8.35
C VAL A 32 6.06 3.11 -8.83
N PHE A 33 4.81 3.00 -8.40
CA PHE A 33 3.85 4.10 -8.46
C PHE A 33 3.95 4.89 -7.16
N ALA A 34 4.37 6.15 -7.24
CA ALA A 34 4.48 7.04 -6.09
C ALA A 34 3.45 8.17 -6.22
N ALA A 35 2.75 8.49 -5.14
CA ALA A 35 1.79 9.58 -5.14
C ALA A 35 1.65 10.24 -3.74
N PRO A 36 1.59 11.58 -3.65
CA PRO A 36 1.31 12.24 -2.38
C PRO A 36 -0.15 12.03 -1.98
N LEU A 37 -0.36 11.69 -0.72
CA LEU A 37 -1.65 11.67 -0.06
C LEU A 37 -1.91 13.02 0.62
N ARG A 38 -0.89 13.56 1.31
CA ARG A 38 -0.85 14.86 2.01
C ARG A 38 0.58 15.41 1.97
N ASP A 39 0.79 16.64 2.44
CA ASP A 39 2.08 17.34 2.34
C ASP A 39 3.27 16.55 2.91
N ASP A 40 3.03 15.73 3.95
CA ASP A 40 4.02 14.92 4.66
C ASP A 40 3.81 13.40 4.49
N ILE A 41 2.84 12.98 3.69
CA ILE A 41 2.47 11.56 3.53
C ILE A 41 2.38 11.21 2.05
N HIS A 42 3.13 10.20 1.64
CA HIS A 42 3.08 9.67 0.28
C HIS A 42 2.90 8.15 0.28
N ILE A 43 2.12 7.67 -0.69
CA ILE A 43 1.96 6.26 -0.97
C ILE A 43 2.92 5.82 -2.07
N GLU A 44 3.56 4.68 -1.88
CA GLU A 44 4.31 3.98 -2.92
C GLU A 44 3.75 2.58 -3.12
N TYR A 45 3.36 2.24 -4.34
CA TYR A 45 3.07 0.87 -4.74
C TYR A 45 4.21 0.35 -5.59
N SER A 46 4.92 -0.67 -5.09
CA SER A 46 6.11 -1.22 -5.74
C SER A 46 5.84 -2.63 -6.26
N VAL A 47 6.11 -2.86 -7.53
CA VAL A 47 6.05 -4.18 -8.19
C VAL A 47 7.46 -4.67 -8.44
N TYR A 48 7.82 -5.82 -7.90
CA TYR A 48 9.13 -6.46 -8.08
C TYR A 48 9.03 -7.65 -9.03
N SER A 49 10.05 -7.80 -9.88
CA SER A 49 10.27 -9.04 -10.63
C SER A 49 10.76 -10.14 -9.67
N PRO A 50 10.12 -11.32 -9.63
CA PRO A 50 10.39 -12.40 -8.67
C PRO A 50 11.73 -13.08 -8.91
N THR A 51 12.39 -12.79 -10.04
CA THR A 51 13.59 -13.50 -10.48
C THR A 51 14.80 -13.28 -9.57
N LYS A 52 14.77 -12.37 -8.58
CA LYS A 52 15.88 -12.18 -7.64
C LYS A 52 15.40 -11.75 -6.23
N LEU A 53 15.64 -12.66 -5.26
CA LEU A 53 16.15 -12.37 -3.89
C LEU A 53 15.19 -12.14 -2.70
N PHE A 54 13.86 -12.28 -2.81
CA PHE A 54 13.03 -12.17 -1.60
C PHE A 54 12.62 -13.54 -1.05
N PRO A 55 12.85 -13.84 0.26
CA PRO A 55 12.28 -15.02 0.89
C PRO A 55 10.75 -14.96 0.82
N GLU A 56 10.10 -16.12 0.81
CA GLU A 56 8.65 -16.23 0.69
C GLU A 56 7.93 -15.22 1.59
N PRO A 57 6.97 -14.45 1.04
CA PRO A 57 6.29 -13.43 1.80
C PRO A 57 5.34 -14.10 2.79
N SER A 58 5.77 -14.26 4.05
CA SER A 58 4.83 -14.30 5.15
C SER A 58 4.01 -13.00 5.10
N SER A 59 2.71 -13.09 5.38
CA SER A 59 1.79 -11.95 5.44
C SER A 59 2.16 -11.09 6.65
N CYS A 60 3.24 -10.32 6.53
CA CYS A 60 3.73 -9.44 7.57
C CYS A 60 3.54 -8.00 7.11
N TYR A 61 2.81 -7.22 7.90
CA TYR A 61 3.05 -5.80 7.97
C TYR A 61 4.37 -5.62 8.73
N TRP A 62 5.31 -4.89 8.14
CA TRP A 62 6.53 -4.52 8.84
C TRP A 62 6.40 -3.06 9.21
N LEU A 63 6.28 -2.76 10.50
CA LEU A 63 6.64 -1.44 11.01
C LEU A 63 8.16 -1.46 11.15
N LYS A 64 8.88 -1.11 10.08
CA LYS A 64 10.34 -0.99 10.17
C LYS A 64 10.66 0.46 10.47
N GLU A 65 11.07 0.73 11.71
CA GLU A 65 11.79 1.95 12.02
C GLU A 65 13.14 1.82 11.30
N GLY A 66 13.28 2.48 10.14
CA GLY A 66 14.53 2.45 9.41
C GLY A 66 15.63 3.05 10.25
N GLU A 67 16.80 2.41 10.32
CA GLU A 67 18.01 2.96 10.96
C GLU A 67 18.50 4.27 10.29
N LYS A 68 17.86 4.70 9.19
CA LYS A 68 18.05 5.99 8.54
C LYS A 68 16.72 6.58 8.09
N GLN A 69 16.34 7.69 8.73
CA GLN A 69 15.50 8.82 8.27
C GLN A 69 14.11 8.58 7.64
N ASN A 70 13.69 7.36 7.30
CA ASN A 70 12.38 7.09 6.71
C ASN A 70 11.61 6.11 7.58
N SER A 71 10.55 6.61 8.23
CA SER A 71 9.51 5.75 8.79
C SER A 71 8.46 5.48 7.71
N PHE A 72 8.09 4.23 7.53
CA PHE A 72 7.01 3.86 6.61
C PHE A 72 6.20 2.69 7.17
N MET A 73 4.93 2.61 6.76
CA MET A 73 4.09 1.42 6.96
C MET A 73 4.05 0.65 5.65
N ALA A 74 4.44 -0.62 5.67
CA ALA A 74 4.45 -1.47 4.48
C ALA A 74 3.56 -2.69 4.65
N CYS A 75 2.89 -3.07 3.57
CA CYS A 75 2.14 -4.32 3.51
C CYS A 75 2.28 -5.01 2.16
N TYR A 76 2.23 -6.34 2.18
CA TYR A 76 2.39 -7.18 1.01
C TYR A 76 1.05 -7.38 0.30
N VAL A 77 1.00 -7.07 -0.98
CA VAL A 77 -0.11 -7.45 -1.86
C VAL A 77 0.30 -8.75 -2.54
N PRO A 78 -0.36 -9.88 -2.25
CA PRO A 78 -0.14 -11.11 -2.99
C PRO A 78 -0.46 -10.85 -4.45
N ALA A 79 0.57 -10.74 -5.28
CA ALA A 79 0.38 -10.73 -6.71
C ALA A 79 0.38 -12.17 -7.22
N THR A 80 0.23 -12.36 -8.52
CA THR A 80 0.29 -13.68 -9.16
C THR A 80 1.61 -14.38 -8.80
N SER A 81 1.73 -15.69 -9.07
CA SER A 81 2.90 -16.51 -8.71
C SER A 81 4.26 -15.89 -9.07
N ASP A 82 4.27 -14.95 -10.02
CA ASP A 82 5.46 -14.39 -10.63
C ASP A 82 5.61 -12.88 -10.36
N THR A 83 4.99 -12.30 -9.34
CA THR A 83 5.25 -10.91 -8.94
C THR A 83 5.12 -10.72 -7.42
N ILE A 84 5.88 -9.80 -6.88
CA ILE A 84 5.79 -9.40 -5.46
C ILE A 84 5.42 -7.92 -5.44
N CYS A 85 4.34 -7.57 -4.76
CA CYS A 85 3.86 -6.20 -4.69
C CYS A 85 3.84 -5.69 -3.24
N TYR A 86 4.22 -4.43 -3.04
CA TYR A 86 4.19 -3.75 -1.75
C TYR A 86 3.41 -2.46 -1.84
N ILE A 87 2.64 -2.14 -0.80
CA ILE A 87 2.13 -0.79 -0.56
C ILE A 87 2.85 -0.24 0.65
N ASN A 88 3.53 0.90 0.45
CA ASN A 88 4.18 1.67 1.49
C ASN A 88 3.44 2.99 1.67
N VAL A 89 3.20 3.40 2.91
CA VAL A 89 2.91 4.78 3.27
C VAL A 89 4.12 5.34 3.97
N ASN A 90 4.78 6.27 3.31
CA ASN A 90 6.01 6.90 3.75
C ASN A 90 5.69 8.27 4.35
N PHE A 91 6.44 8.64 5.38
CA PHE A 91 6.32 9.90 6.07
C PHE A 91 7.57 10.75 5.78
N GLU A 92 7.38 11.93 5.21
CA GLU A 92 8.45 12.89 4.95
C GLU A 92 8.42 13.95 6.06
N ASP A 93 9.19 13.76 7.12
CA ASP A 93 9.50 14.86 8.03
C ASP A 93 10.81 15.49 7.55
N GLY A 94 10.73 16.63 6.87
CA GLY A 94 11.94 17.38 6.46
C GLY A 94 12.86 17.78 7.62
N SER A 95 12.49 17.46 8.87
CA SER A 95 13.24 17.70 10.10
C SER A 95 14.06 16.53 10.64
N GLY A 96 13.93 15.31 10.13
CA GLY A 96 14.62 14.11 10.64
C GLY A 96 14.33 13.75 12.10
N LYS A 97 13.20 14.17 12.68
CA LYS A 97 12.91 14.02 14.12
C LYS A 97 12.00 12.83 14.42
N GLN A 98 12.60 11.75 14.92
CA GLN A 98 11.96 10.47 15.27
C GLN A 98 10.63 10.58 16.07
N GLY A 99 10.49 11.56 16.98
CA GLY A 99 9.31 11.66 17.86
C GLY A 99 7.99 12.04 17.17
N ARG A 100 8.02 12.67 15.97
CA ARG A 100 6.79 13.01 15.23
C ARG A 100 6.18 11.81 14.49
N TYR A 101 7.01 10.82 14.17
CA TYR A 101 6.59 9.68 13.36
C TYR A 101 5.62 8.76 14.10
N HIS A 102 5.84 8.48 15.40
CA HIS A 102 4.93 7.63 16.17
C HIS A 102 3.50 8.21 16.26
N ALA A 103 3.39 9.54 16.44
CA ALA A 103 2.09 10.21 16.47
C ALA A 103 1.40 10.15 15.10
N LEU A 104 2.14 10.42 14.01
CA LEU A 104 1.61 10.40 12.65
C LEU A 104 1.24 8.98 12.21
N GLN A 105 2.03 7.98 12.59
CA GLN A 105 1.75 6.56 12.36
C GLN A 105 0.44 6.14 13.02
N ASN A 106 0.24 6.45 14.30
CA ASN A 106 -1.00 6.13 15.00
C ASN A 106 -2.21 6.82 14.36
N GLN A 107 -2.05 8.06 13.88
CA GLN A 107 -3.11 8.76 13.16
C GLN A 107 -3.43 8.16 11.79
N CYS A 108 -2.44 7.51 11.16
CA CYS A 108 -2.58 6.94 9.82
C CYS A 108 -2.85 5.43 9.82
N LEU A 109 -2.80 4.77 10.97
CA LEU A 109 -2.87 3.31 11.06
C LEU A 109 -4.21 2.77 10.55
N ASP A 110 -5.33 3.35 10.98
CA ASP A 110 -6.66 2.91 10.54
C ASP A 110 -6.86 3.16 9.05
N PHE A 111 -6.42 4.32 8.56
CA PHE A 111 -6.42 4.65 7.14
C PHE A 111 -5.57 3.66 6.32
N PHE A 112 -4.39 3.31 6.82
CA PHE A 112 -3.49 2.34 6.18
C PHE A 112 -4.06 0.92 6.19
N ARG A 113 -4.64 0.47 7.31
CA ARG A 113 -5.27 -0.85 7.42
C ARG A 113 -6.43 -0.96 6.43
N ARG A 114 -7.32 0.03 6.41
CA ARG A 114 -8.42 0.11 5.45
C ARG A 114 -7.91 0.09 4.02
N GLY A 115 -6.98 0.99 3.69
CA GLY A 115 -6.44 1.11 2.34
C GLY A 115 -5.70 -0.15 1.87
N GLY A 116 -4.93 -0.77 2.76
CA GLY A 116 -4.23 -2.03 2.49
C GLY A 116 -5.22 -3.16 2.19
N TRP A 117 -6.21 -3.36 3.06
CA TRP A 117 -7.21 -4.40 2.89
C TRP A 117 -8.00 -4.21 1.58
N LEU A 118 -8.48 -2.98 1.33
CA LEU A 118 -9.19 -2.63 0.08
C LEU A 118 -8.29 -2.72 -1.16
N SER A 119 -6.96 -2.71 -1.00
CA SER A 119 -5.99 -2.96 -2.07
C SER A 119 -5.64 -4.44 -2.27
N GLY A 120 -6.25 -5.35 -1.49
CA GLY A 120 -6.12 -6.80 -1.65
C GLY A 120 -5.04 -7.43 -0.77
N VAL A 121 -4.51 -6.65 0.17
CA VAL A 121 -3.59 -7.14 1.19
C VAL A 121 -4.36 -8.04 2.14
N PHE A 122 -3.77 -9.20 2.48
CA PHE A 122 -4.31 -10.05 3.52
C PHE A 122 -4.00 -9.45 4.90
N LEU A 123 -4.88 -8.56 5.35
CA LEU A 123 -4.86 -7.99 6.70
C LEU A 123 -5.95 -8.63 7.56
N GLU A 124 -5.61 -8.92 8.81
CA GLU A 124 -6.58 -9.31 9.81
C GLU A 124 -7.50 -8.13 10.15
N ALA A 125 -8.78 -8.30 9.85
CA ALA A 125 -9.84 -7.34 10.13
C ALA A 125 -11.10 -8.10 10.55
N SER A 126 -11.77 -7.58 11.57
CA SER A 126 -13.05 -8.09 12.05
C SER A 126 -14.14 -7.97 10.98
N ALA A 127 -15.21 -8.75 11.10
CA ALA A 127 -16.36 -8.65 10.20
C ALA A 127 -16.98 -7.23 10.22
N HIS A 128 -16.93 -6.55 11.36
CA HIS A 128 -17.41 -5.18 11.51
C HIS A 128 -16.54 -4.18 10.74
N GLU A 129 -15.21 -4.22 10.92
CA GLU A 129 -14.26 -3.38 10.17
C GLU A 129 -14.45 -3.57 8.67
N LYS A 130 -14.51 -4.83 8.20
CA LYS A 130 -14.73 -5.12 6.77
C LYS A 130 -16.04 -4.51 6.27
N ALA A 131 -17.13 -4.68 7.01
CA ALA A 131 -18.43 -4.14 6.64
C ALA A 131 -18.41 -2.61 6.58
N GLU A 132 -17.75 -1.94 7.53
CA GLU A 132 -17.56 -0.49 7.56
C GLU A 132 -16.72 -0.01 6.37
N TRP A 133 -15.57 -0.63 6.10
CA TRP A 133 -14.67 -0.22 5.04
C TRP A 133 -15.26 -0.36 3.64
N MET A 134 -16.21 -1.28 3.46
CA MET A 134 -16.90 -1.54 2.20
C MET A 134 -18.06 -0.58 1.91
N GLN A 135 -18.55 0.21 2.88
CA GLN A 135 -19.76 1.02 2.71
C GLN A 135 -19.67 2.06 1.58
N ASP A 136 -18.47 2.56 1.30
CA ASP A 136 -18.22 3.58 0.28
C ASP A 136 -18.00 3.02 -1.13
N TYR A 137 -18.11 1.71 -1.31
CA TYR A 137 -17.80 1.00 -2.54
C TYR A 137 -19.00 0.21 -3.06
N THR A 138 -19.11 0.20 -4.38
CA THR A 138 -20.12 -0.61 -5.07
C THR A 138 -19.78 -2.10 -4.95
N ARG A 139 -20.81 -2.93 -5.09
CA ARG A 139 -20.64 -4.38 -5.08
C ARG A 139 -19.72 -4.83 -6.22
N GLU A 140 -19.86 -4.18 -7.38
CA GLU A 140 -19.06 -4.43 -8.57
C GLU A 140 -17.57 -4.14 -8.33
N GLU A 141 -17.24 -3.03 -7.64
CA GLU A 141 -15.86 -2.72 -7.22
C GLU A 141 -15.31 -3.82 -6.30
N ILE A 142 -16.07 -4.20 -5.28
CA ILE A 142 -15.66 -5.20 -4.28
C ILE A 142 -15.41 -6.57 -4.93
N GLU A 143 -16.31 -7.00 -5.83
CA GLU A 143 -16.19 -8.25 -6.58
C GLU A 143 -15.01 -8.21 -7.56
N ALA A 144 -14.81 -7.11 -8.29
CA ALA A 144 -13.68 -6.93 -9.20
C ALA A 144 -12.32 -7.00 -8.47
N TRP A 145 -12.29 -6.57 -7.22
CA TRP A 145 -11.09 -6.56 -6.37
C TRP A 145 -10.78 -7.91 -5.71
N LYS A 146 -11.68 -8.90 -5.84
CA LYS A 146 -11.54 -10.26 -5.29
C LYS A 146 -11.19 -10.26 -3.80
N LEU A 147 -11.80 -9.36 -3.04
CA LEU A 147 -11.56 -9.24 -1.60
C LEU A 147 -12.07 -10.51 -0.87
N LYS A 148 -11.27 -11.03 0.07
CA LYS A 148 -11.67 -12.15 0.93
C LYS A 148 -12.59 -11.62 2.04
N ILE A 149 -13.90 -11.65 1.78
CA ILE A 149 -14.95 -11.31 2.74
C ILE A 149 -15.01 -12.37 3.83
#